data_AF-A0A7X0DMG3-F1
#
_entry.id   AF-A0A7X0DMG3-F1
#
_cell.length_a   1.000
_cell.length_b   1.000
_cell.length_c   1.000
_cell.angle_alpha   90.00
_cell.angle_beta   90.00
_cell.angle_gamma   90.00
#
_symmetry.space_group_name_H-M   'P 1'
#
loop_
_entity.id
_entity.type
_entity.pdbx_description
1 polymer ?
#
loop_
_entity_poly.entity_id
_entity_poly.type
_entity_poly.pdbx_seq_one_letter_code
_entity_poly.pdbx_strand_id
1 'polypeptide(L)'
;MLRLWHAVLAGGFVVAWATGDENTYALHQFSGYVVLAALMVRGLIAAFSPADSLLGWPKLSRAQVWDWLAIRRGRNPLFAGLALALLATVAATAASGAIADWVTWMEHPHEAASDITLAVIFAHIAFVFYQYGGRPWVLTQIRRIRASLWGMK
;
A
#
# COMPACT_ATOMS: atom_id res chain seq x y z
N MET A 1 0.94 -16.45 5.33
CA MET A 1 -0.21 -15.55 5.59
C MET A 1 -0.11 -14.19 4.94
N LEU A 2 0.90 -13.34 5.25
CA LEU A 2 0.93 -11.95 4.74
C LEU A 2 0.89 -11.82 3.20
N ARG A 3 1.53 -12.73 2.46
CA ARG A 3 1.48 -12.76 0.98
C ARG A 3 0.10 -13.11 0.44
N LEU A 4 -0.60 -14.04 1.10
CA LEU A 4 -1.98 -14.38 0.73
C LEU A 4 -2.90 -13.18 0.98
N TRP A 5 -2.73 -12.51 2.13
CA TRP A 5 -3.48 -11.30 2.43
C TRP A 5 -3.26 -10.20 1.40
N HIS A 6 -2.00 -9.99 1.03
CA HIS A 6 -1.63 -9.06 -0.01
C HIS A 6 -2.28 -9.45 -1.35
N ALA A 7 -2.25 -10.73 -1.73
CA ALA A 7 -2.86 -11.20 -2.97
C ALA A 7 -4.39 -11.01 -2.98
N VAL A 8 -5.06 -11.27 -1.85
CA VAL A 8 -6.51 -11.04 -1.71
C VAL A 8 -6.84 -9.56 -1.81
N LEU A 9 -6.12 -8.69 -1.08
CA LEU A 9 -6.36 -7.24 -1.12
C LEU A 9 -6.05 -6.65 -2.49
N ALA A 10 -4.88 -6.95 -3.05
CA ALA A 10 -4.46 -6.42 -4.35
C ALA A 10 -5.33 -6.97 -5.49
N GLY A 11 -5.56 -8.29 -5.52
CA GLY A 11 -6.38 -8.93 -6.55
C GLY A 11 -7.83 -8.49 -6.46
N GLY A 12 -8.43 -8.52 -5.26
CA GLY A 12 -9.80 -8.07 -5.04
C GLY A 12 -9.99 -6.60 -5.39
N PHE A 13 -9.05 -5.72 -5.04
CA PHE A 13 -9.10 -4.31 -5.41
C PHE A 13 -9.02 -4.11 -6.92
N VAL A 14 -8.10 -4.80 -7.62
CA VAL A 14 -7.96 -4.71 -9.08
C VAL A 14 -9.23 -5.18 -9.78
N VAL A 15 -9.81 -6.29 -9.33
CA VAL A 15 -11.07 -6.77 -9.90
C VAL A 15 -12.18 -5.75 -9.65
N ALA A 16 -12.35 -5.28 -8.41
CA ALA A 16 -13.36 -4.29 -8.08
C ALA A 16 -13.23 -3.03 -8.95
N TRP A 17 -12.03 -2.49 -9.07
CA TRP A 17 -11.76 -1.31 -9.90
C TRP A 17 -12.07 -1.55 -11.38
N ALA A 18 -11.66 -2.71 -11.93
CA ALA A 18 -11.85 -3.02 -13.34
C ALA A 18 -13.30 -3.34 -13.72
N THR A 19 -14.16 -3.62 -12.74
CA THR A 19 -15.54 -4.08 -12.98
C THR A 19 -16.60 -3.07 -12.53
N GLY A 20 -16.21 -1.82 -12.24
CA GLY A 20 -17.12 -0.77 -11.76
C GLY A 20 -18.26 -0.39 -12.71
N ASP A 21 -18.18 -0.79 -13.98
CA ASP A 21 -19.20 -0.53 -14.99
C ASP A 21 -20.49 -1.34 -14.76
N GLU A 22 -21.61 -0.86 -15.32
CA GLU A 22 -22.95 -1.38 -15.05
C GLU A 22 -23.10 -2.86 -15.40
N ASN A 23 -22.46 -3.31 -16.49
CA ASN A 23 -22.51 -4.69 -16.96
C ASN A 23 -21.77 -5.69 -16.06
N THR A 24 -20.89 -5.20 -15.19
CA THR A 24 -20.06 -6.02 -14.30
C THR A 24 -20.20 -5.66 -12.83
N TYR A 25 -21.21 -4.85 -12.50
CA TYR A 25 -21.39 -4.27 -11.18
C TYR A 25 -21.51 -5.30 -10.05
N ALA A 26 -22.14 -6.45 -10.31
CA ALA A 26 -22.21 -7.55 -9.33
C ALA A 26 -20.81 -8.05 -8.92
N LEU A 27 -19.87 -8.10 -9.87
CA LEU A 27 -18.49 -8.50 -9.61
C LEU A 27 -17.71 -7.39 -8.88
N HIS A 28 -18.02 -6.12 -9.17
CA HIS A 28 -17.49 -4.98 -8.42
C HIS A 28 -17.88 -5.05 -6.95
N GLN A 29 -19.18 -5.19 -6.66
CA GLN A 29 -19.69 -5.30 -5.30
C GLN A 29 -19.10 -6.52 -4.58
N PHE A 30 -19.16 -7.71 -5.19
CA PHE A 30 -18.59 -8.92 -4.60
C PHE A 30 -17.11 -8.73 -4.23
N SER A 31 -16.30 -8.20 -5.15
CA SER A 31 -14.87 -8.01 -4.94
C SER A 31 -14.59 -6.95 -3.87
N GLY A 32 -15.37 -5.86 -3.86
CA GLY A 32 -15.34 -4.82 -2.83
C GLY A 32 -15.63 -5.39 -1.43
N TYR A 33 -16.67 -6.22 -1.29
CA TYR A 33 -17.00 -6.89 -0.04
C TYR A 33 -15.94 -7.89 0.41
N VAL A 34 -15.30 -8.63 -0.51
CA VAL A 34 -14.16 -9.49 -0.19
C VAL A 34 -12.99 -8.68 0.37
N VAL A 35 -12.66 -7.54 -0.25
CA VAL A 35 -11.61 -6.63 0.24
C VAL A 35 -11.97 -6.08 1.62
N LEU A 36 -13.21 -5.60 1.81
CA LEU A 36 -13.68 -5.08 3.09
C LEU A 36 -13.61 -6.12 4.20
N ALA A 37 -14.11 -7.34 3.94
CA ALA A 37 -14.05 -8.45 4.88
C ALA A 37 -12.60 -8.82 5.24
N ALA A 38 -11.72 -8.90 4.24
CA ALA A 38 -10.29 -9.16 4.46
C ALA A 38 -9.63 -8.05 5.29
N LEU A 39 -10.01 -6.78 5.12
CA LEU A 39 -9.52 -5.68 5.94
C LEU A 39 -10.04 -5.77 7.38
N MET A 40 -11.32 -6.08 7.57
CA MET A 40 -11.91 -6.23 8.91
C MET A 40 -11.24 -7.36 9.69
N VAL A 41 -11.10 -8.53 9.08
CA VAL A 41 -10.41 -9.67 9.71
C VAL A 41 -8.95 -9.31 10.01
N ARG A 42 -8.26 -8.62 9.09
CA ARG A 42 -6.87 -8.19 9.31
C ARG A 42 -6.76 -7.23 10.48
N GLY A 43 -7.69 -6.27 10.56
CA GLY A 43 -7.73 -5.25 11.60
C GLY A 43 -7.99 -5.86 12.97
N LEU A 44 -8.93 -6.82 13.05
CA LEU A 44 -9.18 -7.58 14.28
C LEU A 44 -7.94 -8.37 14.70
N ILE A 45 -7.32 -9.13 13.79
CA ILE A 45 -6.08 -9.86 14.09
C ILE A 45 -4.99 -8.89 14.58
N ALA A 46 -4.83 -7.73 13.95
CA ALA A 46 -3.84 -6.74 14.35
C ALA A 46 -4.12 -6.14 15.73
N ALA A 47 -5.39 -5.88 16.06
CA ALA A 47 -5.82 -5.32 17.34
C ALA A 47 -5.56 -6.27 18.51
N PHE A 48 -5.66 -7.59 18.29
CA PHE A 48 -5.40 -8.61 19.31
C PHE A 48 -3.98 -9.20 19.25
N SER A 49 -3.13 -8.72 18.34
CA SER A 49 -1.74 -9.19 18.24
C SER A 49 -0.82 -8.44 19.21
N PRO A 50 0.19 -9.11 19.79
CA PRO A 50 1.24 -8.45 20.54
C PRO A 50 1.92 -7.33 19.74
N ALA A 51 2.43 -6.32 20.44
CA ALA A 51 2.93 -5.09 19.83
C ALA A 51 4.15 -5.32 18.91
N ASP A 52 4.89 -6.40 19.10
CA ASP A 52 6.06 -6.85 18.36
C ASP A 52 5.74 -7.92 17.29
N SER A 53 4.47 -8.34 17.19
CA SER A 53 4.03 -9.33 16.22
C SER A 53 4.08 -8.82 14.78
N LEU A 54 4.48 -9.68 13.85
CA LEU A 54 4.37 -9.44 12.41
C LEU A 54 2.92 -9.27 11.93
N LEU A 55 1.96 -9.77 12.73
CA LEU A 55 0.52 -9.61 12.52
C LEU A 55 -0.02 -8.34 13.17
N GLY A 56 0.76 -7.61 13.97
CA GLY A 56 0.37 -6.32 14.51
C GLY A 56 0.22 -5.24 13.43
N TRP A 57 -0.23 -4.06 13.86
CA TRP A 57 -0.28 -2.88 13.01
C TRP A 57 1.12 -2.42 12.57
N PRO A 58 1.30 -1.95 11.33
CA PRO A 58 2.56 -1.31 10.96
C PRO A 58 2.80 -0.10 11.85
N LYS A 59 4.02 0.02 12.39
CA LYS A 59 4.41 1.12 13.26
C LYS A 59 5.31 2.08 12.51
N LEU A 60 4.97 3.36 12.56
CA LEU A 60 5.81 4.45 12.07
C LEU A 60 6.20 5.32 13.26
N SER A 61 7.45 5.22 13.71
CA SER A 61 7.98 6.13 14.72
C SER A 61 8.61 7.35 14.06
N ARG A 62 8.23 8.55 14.53
CA ARG A 62 8.82 9.81 14.07
C ARG A 62 10.34 9.84 14.31
N ALA A 63 10.80 9.32 15.44
CA ALA A 63 12.23 9.21 15.73
C ALA A 63 12.93 8.31 14.70
N GLN A 64 12.38 7.14 14.41
CA GLN A 64 12.93 6.22 13.40
C GLN A 64 12.98 6.85 12.00
N VAL A 65 11.99 7.70 11.66
CA VAL A 65 12.00 8.44 10.39
C VAL A 65 13.18 9.40 10.33
N TRP A 66 13.36 10.22 11.36
CA TRP A 66 14.47 11.18 11.43
C TRP A 66 15.84 10.51 11.47
N ASP A 67 15.99 9.47 12.28
CA ASP A 67 17.22 8.69 12.38
C ASP A 67 17.59 8.06 11.04
N TRP A 68 16.59 7.51 10.34
CA TRP A 68 16.80 6.97 9.01
C TRP A 68 17.14 8.04 7.99
N LEU A 69 16.51 9.21 8.02
CA LEU A 69 16.82 10.31 7.11
C LEU A 69 18.27 10.80 7.28
N ALA A 70 18.75 10.84 8.53
CA ALA A 70 20.11 11.26 8.87
C ALA A 70 21.18 10.23 8.44
N ILE A 71 20.95 8.93 8.70
CA ILE A 71 22.01 7.91 8.58
C ILE A 71 21.82 7.03 7.34
N ARG A 72 20.59 6.95 6.80
CA ARG A 72 20.19 6.13 5.63
C ARG A 72 20.54 4.65 5.74
N ARG A 73 20.61 4.13 6.98
CA ARG A 73 20.88 2.72 7.31
C ARG A 73 19.67 2.05 7.93
N GLY A 74 19.60 0.73 7.82
CA GLY A 74 18.49 -0.07 8.32
C GLY A 74 17.25 -0.03 7.41
N ARG A 75 16.12 -0.49 7.95
CA ARG A 75 14.86 -0.62 7.20
C ARG A 75 14.27 0.76 6.92
N ASN A 76 13.94 1.03 5.66
CA ASN A 76 13.36 2.31 5.24
C ASN A 76 11.96 2.50 5.88
N PRO A 77 11.73 3.57 6.65
CA PRO A 77 10.45 3.83 7.32
C PRO A 77 9.29 4.04 6.33
N LEU A 78 9.58 4.41 5.08
CA LEU A 78 8.57 4.53 4.02
C LEU A 78 7.83 3.23 3.76
N PHE A 79 8.42 2.06 4.05
CA PHE A 79 7.68 0.80 3.98
C PHE A 79 6.49 0.77 4.95
N ALA A 80 6.69 1.22 6.19
CA ALA A 80 5.61 1.28 7.18
C ALA A 80 4.61 2.40 6.83
N GLY A 81 5.12 3.56 6.39
CA GLY A 81 4.28 4.68 5.97
C GLY A 81 3.35 4.34 4.81
N LEU A 82 3.89 3.74 3.73
CA LEU A 82 3.08 3.31 2.58
C LEU A 82 2.11 2.19 2.93
N ALA A 83 2.50 1.26 3.81
CA ALA A 83 1.57 0.22 4.27
C ALA A 83 0.38 0.82 5.03
N LEU A 84 0.62 1.81 5.91
CA LEU A 84 -0.45 2.52 6.61
C LEU A 84 -1.33 3.32 5.64
N ALA A 85 -0.72 4.04 4.69
CA ALA A 85 -1.45 4.80 3.69
C ALA A 85 -2.37 3.89 2.87
N LEU A 86 -1.84 2.77 2.34
CA LEU A 86 -2.63 1.79 1.60
C LEU A 86 -3.76 1.19 2.43
N LEU A 87 -3.48 0.75 3.66
CA LEU A 87 -4.52 0.19 4.53
C LEU A 87 -5.62 1.20 4.80
N ALA A 88 -5.27 2.47 5.05
CA ALA A 88 -6.23 3.52 5.31
C ALA A 88 -7.09 3.84 4.09
N THR A 89 -6.48 4.06 2.92
CA THR A 89 -7.22 4.49 1.72
C THR A 89 -8.04 3.35 1.11
N VAL A 90 -7.51 2.12 1.10
CA VAL A 90 -8.29 0.94 0.66
C VAL A 90 -9.46 0.69 1.61
N ALA A 91 -9.26 0.84 2.92
CA ALA A 91 -10.36 0.74 3.89
C ALA A 91 -11.42 1.83 3.68
N ALA A 92 -10.99 3.09 3.48
CA ALA A 92 -11.91 4.19 3.19
C ALA A 92 -12.72 3.92 1.91
N THR A 93 -12.07 3.44 0.85
CA THR A 93 -12.72 3.12 -0.44
C THR A 93 -13.72 1.98 -0.29
N ALA A 94 -13.31 0.86 0.33
CA ALA A 94 -14.17 -0.31 0.47
C ALA A 94 -15.35 -0.04 1.43
N ALA A 95 -15.12 0.70 2.52
CA ALA A 95 -16.17 1.06 3.46
C ALA A 95 -17.18 2.05 2.86
N SER A 96 -16.71 3.11 2.19
CA SER A 96 -17.59 4.06 1.51
C SER A 96 -18.40 3.40 0.39
N GLY A 97 -17.82 2.46 -0.35
CA GLY A 97 -18.54 1.69 -1.37
C GLY A 97 -19.64 0.83 -0.76
N ALA A 98 -19.35 0.11 0.32
CA ALA A 98 -20.37 -0.68 1.03
C ALA A 98 -21.49 0.18 1.65
N ILE A 99 -21.18 1.43 2.04
CA ILE A 99 -22.19 2.37 2.54
C ILE A 99 -23.02 2.95 1.37
N ALA A 100 -22.41 3.16 0.21
CA ALA A 100 -23.10 3.69 -0.98
C ALA A 100 -24.27 2.80 -1.44
N ASP A 101 -24.20 1.49 -1.20
CA ASP A 101 -25.33 0.56 -1.41
C ASP A 101 -26.62 0.97 -0.68
N TRP A 102 -26.50 1.74 0.41
CA TRP A 102 -27.63 2.17 1.25
C TRP A 102 -27.85 3.69 1.25
N VAL A 103 -26.81 4.43 0.89
CA VAL A 103 -26.74 5.88 1.08
C VAL A 103 -26.09 6.50 -0.17
N THR A 104 -26.91 6.90 -1.14
CA THR A 104 -26.45 7.32 -2.48
C THR A 104 -25.46 8.49 -2.48
N TRP A 105 -25.54 9.43 -1.53
CA TRP A 105 -24.54 10.51 -1.45
C TRP A 105 -23.12 10.00 -1.16
N MET A 106 -22.98 8.74 -0.70
CA MET A 106 -21.69 8.10 -0.47
C MET A 106 -21.00 7.60 -1.75
N GLU A 107 -21.67 7.66 -2.90
CA GLU A 107 -21.05 7.40 -4.22
C GLU A 107 -19.89 8.37 -4.48
N HIS A 108 -20.08 9.68 -4.31
CA HIS A 108 -19.01 10.65 -4.59
C HIS A 108 -17.78 10.49 -3.68
N PRO A 109 -17.92 10.30 -2.35
CA PRO A 109 -16.76 10.03 -1.52
C PRO A 109 -16.12 8.66 -1.79
N HIS A 110 -16.89 7.66 -2.24
CA HIS A 110 -16.34 6.39 -2.71
C HIS A 110 -15.47 6.58 -3.95
N GLU A 111 -15.95 7.30 -4.96
CA GLU A 111 -15.18 7.67 -6.15
C GLU A 111 -13.89 8.41 -5.77
N ALA A 112 -14.01 9.47 -4.95
CA ALA A 112 -12.85 10.24 -4.52
C ALA A 112 -11.84 9.41 -3.72
N ALA A 113 -12.31 8.52 -2.84
CA ALA A 113 -11.45 7.60 -2.09
C ALA A 113 -10.75 6.59 -3.01
N SER A 114 -11.44 6.11 -4.04
CA SER A 114 -10.90 5.19 -5.06
C SER A 114 -9.74 5.85 -5.82
N ASP A 115 -9.92 7.09 -6.29
CA ASP A 115 -8.88 7.85 -7.00
C ASP A 115 -7.64 8.08 -6.13
N ILE A 116 -7.84 8.46 -4.87
CA ILE A 116 -6.74 8.61 -3.91
C ILE A 116 -6.03 7.27 -3.71
N THR A 117 -6.78 6.18 -3.58
CA THR A 117 -6.23 4.84 -3.40
C THR A 117 -5.40 4.41 -4.60
N LEU A 118 -5.84 4.68 -5.83
CA LEU A 118 -5.07 4.41 -7.04
C LEU A 118 -3.75 5.17 -7.04
N ALA A 119 -3.76 6.46 -6.70
CA ALA A 119 -2.55 7.26 -6.58
C ALA A 119 -1.55 6.65 -5.57
N VAL A 120 -2.04 6.20 -4.42
CA VAL A 120 -1.21 5.54 -3.39
C VAL A 120 -0.70 4.18 -3.86
N ILE A 121 -1.49 3.40 -4.59
CA ILE A 121 -1.07 2.13 -5.19
C ILE A 121 0.06 2.36 -6.20
N PHE A 122 -0.07 3.33 -7.11
CA PHE A 122 0.99 3.67 -8.06
C PHE A 122 2.26 4.15 -7.34
N ALA A 123 2.12 4.97 -6.31
CA ALA A 123 3.26 5.38 -5.48
C ALA A 123 3.94 4.18 -4.80
N HIS A 124 3.16 3.22 -4.29
CA HIS A 124 3.67 1.98 -3.71
C HIS A 124 4.42 1.14 -4.74
N ILE A 125 3.83 0.92 -5.92
CA ILE A 125 4.45 0.16 -7.01
C ILE A 125 5.78 0.82 -7.40
N ALA A 126 5.78 2.12 -7.68
CA ALA A 126 6.98 2.88 -8.03
C ALA A 126 8.06 2.77 -6.94
N PHE A 127 7.67 2.87 -5.67
CA PHE A 127 8.59 2.72 -4.53
C PHE A 127 9.21 1.32 -4.47
N VAL A 128 8.42 0.26 -4.64
CA VAL A 128 8.91 -1.13 -4.65
C VAL A 128 9.88 -1.35 -5.81
N PHE A 129 9.53 -0.93 -7.03
CA PHE A 129 10.41 -1.03 -8.19
C PHE A 129 11.72 -0.26 -7.99
N TYR A 130 11.64 0.97 -7.47
CA TYR A 130 12.83 1.73 -7.14
C TYR A 130 13.70 1.02 -6.10
N GLN A 131 13.11 0.50 -5.02
CA GLN A 131 13.87 -0.05 -3.90
C GLN A 131 14.52 -1.40 -4.23
N TYR A 132 13.92 -2.24 -5.08
CA TYR A 132 14.44 -3.56 -5.43
C TYR A 132 15.13 -3.64 -6.80
N GLY A 133 14.69 -2.88 -7.79
CA GLY A 133 15.28 -2.87 -9.14
C GLY A 133 16.17 -1.65 -9.41
N GLY A 134 15.64 -0.45 -9.19
CA GLY A 134 16.31 0.80 -9.57
C GLY A 134 17.52 1.15 -8.70
N ARG A 135 17.41 1.03 -7.38
CA ARG A 135 18.43 1.46 -6.42
C ARG A 135 19.74 0.67 -6.55
N PRO A 136 19.75 -0.68 -6.64
CA PRO A 136 20.99 -1.43 -6.89
C PRO A 136 21.68 -1.02 -8.20
N TRP A 137 20.90 -0.78 -9.25
CA TRP A 137 21.42 -0.31 -10.53
C TRP A 137 22.04 1.09 -10.42
N VAL A 138 21.34 2.05 -9.81
CA VAL A 138 21.85 3.43 -9.59
C VAL A 138 23.13 3.41 -8.76
N LEU A 139 23.17 2.64 -7.67
CA LEU A 139 24.37 2.53 -6.83
C LEU A 139 25.55 1.93 -7.60
N THR A 140 25.30 0.98 -8.50
CA THR A 140 26.32 0.43 -9.40
C THR A 140 26.86 1.49 -10.35
N GLN A 141 26.00 2.31 -10.96
CA GLN A 141 26.44 3.39 -11.85
C GLN A 141 27.27 4.44 -11.11
N ILE A 142 26.84 4.86 -9.91
CA ILE A 142 27.59 5.82 -9.07
C ILE A 142 28.97 5.27 -8.72
N ARG A 143 29.07 3.98 -8.36
CA ARG A 143 30.36 3.33 -8.06
C ARG A 143 31.28 3.31 -9.28
N ARG A 144 30.76 3.01 -10.48
CA ARG A 144 31.54 3.04 -11.73
C ARG A 144 32.09 4.43 -12.04
N ILE A 145 31.25 5.46 -11.96
CA ILE A 145 31.66 6.86 -12.18
C ILE A 145 32.74 7.25 -11.17
N ARG A 146 32.54 6.93 -9.89
CA ARG A 146 33.50 7.24 -8.82
C ARG A 146 34.84 6.53 -9.03
N ALA A 147 34.85 5.26 -9.44
CA ALA A 147 36.07 4.52 -9.73
C ALA A 147 36.81 5.10 -10.94
N SER A 148 36.09 5.50 -11.99
CA SER A 148 36.66 6.19 -13.15
C SER A 148 37.33 7.50 -12.77
N LEU A 149 36.73 8.29 -11.88
CA LEU A 149 37.30 9.58 -11.44
C LEU A 149 38.54 9.40 -10.54
N TRP A 150 38.62 8.32 -9.76
CA TRP A 150 39.78 8.04 -8.90
C TRP A 150 40.94 7.34 -9.61
N GLY A 151 40.68 6.67 -10.74
CA GLY A 151 41.70 6.03 -11.59
C GLY A 151 42.40 6.98 -12.57
N MET A 152 42.03 8.27 -12.60
CA MET A 152 42.70 9.30 -13.39
C MET A 152 43.78 10.06 -12.60
N LYS A 153 44.40 9.43 -11.59
CA LYS A 153 45.57 9.95 -10.89
C LYS A 153 46.81 9.17 -11.28
#